data_AF-A0AB74DRX0-F1
#
_entry.id   AF-A0AB74DRX0-F1
#
_cell.length_a   1.000
_cell.length_b   1.000
_cell.length_c   1.000
_cell.angle_alpha   90.00
_cell.angle_beta   90.00
_cell.angle_gamma   90.00
#
_symmetry.space_group_name_H-M   'P 1'
#
loop_
_entity.id
_entity.type
_entity.pdbx_description
1 polymer ?
#
loop_
_entity_poly.entity_id
_entity_poly.type
_entity_poly.pdbx_seq_one_letter_code
_entity_poly.pdbx_strand_id
1 'polypeptide(L)'
;MKKEYAITASGRILFLEWLKTPINMSKNKNMDLGKFLFMGYLPKREQLQMLDLTIEGLEVEVQEFEAVKDAIRFTEEQEKVKAYLEQNSHLATELIETSQAADLAESISQIGYFEMKTLEFGLDSARFQLDLFTKLRQQLAENEKEG
;
A
#
# COMPACT_ATOMS: atom_id res chain seq x y z
N MET A 1 3.75 27.06 -20.94
CA MET A 1 3.25 27.39 -19.59
C MET A 1 2.64 26.12 -19.02
N LYS A 2 3.11 25.63 -17.86
CA LYS A 2 2.61 24.39 -17.24
C LYS A 2 1.30 24.73 -16.51
N LYS A 3 0.27 23.88 -16.63
CA LYS A 3 -0.97 24.06 -15.86
C LYS A 3 -0.75 23.56 -14.45
N GLU A 4 -1.11 24.36 -13.46
CA GLU A 4 -1.11 24.00 -12.04
C GLU A 4 -2.55 23.76 -11.59
N TYR A 5 -2.75 22.73 -10.78
CA TYR A 5 -4.05 22.37 -10.23
C TYR A 5 -4.00 22.55 -8.71
N ALA A 6 -5.02 23.21 -8.16
CA ALA A 6 -5.18 23.43 -6.73
C ALA A 6 -6.55 22.93 -6.28
N ILE A 7 -6.64 22.39 -5.07
CA ILE A 7 -7.90 21.95 -4.49
C ILE A 7 -8.75 23.17 -4.12
N THR A 8 -10.03 23.15 -4.50
CA THR A 8 -10.97 24.21 -4.12
C THR A 8 -11.47 24.01 -2.69
N ALA A 9 -12.02 25.06 -2.07
CA ALA A 9 -12.63 24.94 -0.73
C ALA A 9 -13.71 23.84 -0.66
N SER A 10 -14.59 23.77 -1.67
CA SER A 10 -15.58 22.68 -1.79
C SER A 10 -14.93 21.31 -1.98
N GLY A 11 -13.85 21.24 -2.75
CA GLY A 11 -13.07 20.01 -2.91
C GLY A 11 -12.46 19.51 -1.60
N ARG A 12 -11.94 20.43 -0.78
CA ARG A 12 -11.39 20.13 0.54
C ARG A 12 -12.44 19.58 1.49
N ILE A 13 -13.63 20.17 1.52
CA ILE A 13 -14.76 19.68 2.33
C ILE A 13 -15.12 18.25 1.90
N LEU A 14 -15.29 18.01 0.60
CA LEU A 14 -15.61 16.68 0.08
C LEU A 14 -14.53 15.64 0.39
N PHE A 15 -13.25 16.02 0.28
CA PHE A 15 -12.12 15.16 0.62
C PHE A 15 -12.12 14.77 2.10
N LEU A 16 -12.34 15.74 2.99
CA LEU A 16 -12.40 15.51 4.44
C LEU A 16 -13.63 14.70 4.87
N GLU A 17 -14.78 14.94 4.25
CA GLU A 17 -15.98 14.12 4.47
C GLU A 17 -15.75 12.68 4.03
N TRP A 18 -15.08 12.47 2.89
CA TRP A 18 -14.70 11.15 2.42
C TRP A 18 -13.72 10.45 3.38
N LEU A 19 -12.69 11.13 3.89
CA LEU A 19 -11.75 10.57 4.88
C LEU A 19 -12.44 10.12 6.18
N LYS A 20 -13.56 10.76 6.55
CA LYS A 20 -14.36 10.38 7.72
C LYS A 20 -15.25 9.16 7.48
N THR A 21 -15.32 8.65 6.26
CA THR A 21 -16.01 7.40 5.97
C THR A 21 -15.11 6.22 6.37
N PRO A 22 -15.62 5.23 7.13
CA PRO A 22 -14.83 4.07 7.51
C PRO A 22 -14.33 3.30 6.29
N ILE A 23 -13.09 2.80 6.37
CA ILE A 23 -12.52 1.92 5.35
C ILE A 23 -13.41 0.68 5.22
N ASN A 24 -13.98 0.48 4.03
CA ASN A 24 -14.84 -0.66 3.76
C ASN A 24 -14.07 -1.78 3.05
N MET A 25 -13.48 -2.68 3.83
CA MET A 25 -12.72 -3.82 3.31
C MET A 25 -13.59 -4.82 2.52
N SER A 26 -14.91 -4.83 2.71
CA SER A 26 -15.82 -5.75 2.00
C SER A 26 -16.06 -5.39 0.53
N LYS A 27 -15.76 -4.15 0.13
CA LYS A 27 -15.91 -3.68 -1.26
C LYS A 27 -14.67 -3.96 -2.12
N ASN A 28 -13.58 -4.45 -1.54
CA ASN A 28 -12.38 -4.80 -2.30
C ASN A 28 -12.64 -6.06 -3.14
N LYS A 29 -12.78 -5.89 -4.45
CA LYS A 29 -12.90 -6.99 -5.42
C LYS A 29 -11.53 -7.23 -6.05
N ASN A 30 -10.75 -8.14 -5.48
CA ASN A 30 -9.57 -8.64 -6.16
C ASN A 30 -10.01 -9.69 -7.20
N MET A 31 -10.12 -9.29 -8.47
CA MET A 31 -10.54 -10.20 -9.54
C MET A 31 -9.55 -11.34 -9.77
N ASP A 32 -8.28 -11.16 -9.42
CA ASP A 32 -7.25 -12.20 -9.54
C ASP A 32 -7.42 -13.31 -8.49
N LEU A 33 -8.03 -13.03 -7.33
CA LEU A 33 -8.43 -14.10 -6.39
C LEU A 33 -9.46 -15.06 -7.01
N GLY A 34 -10.15 -14.66 -8.09
CA GLY A 34 -10.98 -15.57 -8.88
C GLY A 34 -10.16 -16.73 -9.43
N LYS A 35 -8.90 -16.51 -9.86
CA LYS A 35 -8.01 -17.58 -10.31
C LYS A 35 -7.74 -18.58 -9.19
N PHE A 36 -7.55 -18.09 -7.97
CA PHE A 36 -7.37 -18.94 -6.79
C PHE A 36 -8.60 -19.81 -6.51
N LEU A 37 -9.80 -19.21 -6.53
CA LEU A 37 -11.07 -19.91 -6.35
C LEU A 37 -11.27 -21.05 -7.37
N PHE A 38 -10.86 -20.83 -8.61
CA PHE A 38 -11.02 -21.79 -9.71
C PHE A 38 -9.78 -22.64 -10.00
N MET A 39 -8.74 -22.61 -9.16
CA MET A 39 -7.50 -23.33 -9.42
C MET A 39 -7.67 -24.85 -9.42
N GLY A 40 -8.67 -25.38 -8.70
CA GLY A 40 -9.00 -26.80 -8.69
C GLY A 40 -9.44 -27.37 -10.06
N TYR A 41 -9.71 -26.53 -11.05
CA TYR A 41 -10.03 -26.96 -12.42
C TYR A 41 -8.78 -27.34 -13.24
N LEU A 42 -7.58 -26.97 -12.79
CA LEU A 42 -6.33 -27.28 -13.47
C LEU A 42 -5.80 -28.67 -13.06
N PRO A 43 -5.05 -29.36 -13.92
CA PRO A 43 -4.25 -30.53 -13.51
C PRO A 43 -3.28 -30.16 -12.38
N LYS A 44 -3.01 -31.11 -11.48
CA LYS A 44 -2.19 -30.86 -10.27
C LYS A 44 -0.81 -30.27 -10.57
N ARG A 45 -0.14 -30.75 -11.64
CA ARG A 45 1.13 -30.18 -12.13
C ARG A 45 1.01 -28.70 -12.48
N GLU A 46 -0.07 -28.30 -13.13
CA GLU A 46 -0.32 -26.91 -13.51
C GLU A 46 -0.71 -26.07 -12.29
N GLN A 47 -1.44 -26.63 -11.32
CA GLN A 47 -1.69 -25.96 -10.03
C GLN A 47 -0.39 -25.60 -9.32
N LEU A 48 0.54 -26.56 -9.20
CA LEU A 48 1.86 -26.33 -8.61
C LEU A 48 2.66 -25.27 -9.38
N GLN A 49 2.65 -25.33 -10.71
CA GLN A 49 3.31 -24.33 -11.55
C GLN A 49 2.74 -22.92 -11.35
N MET A 50 1.41 -22.79 -11.27
CA MET A 50 0.77 -21.48 -11.06
C MET A 50 1.09 -20.93 -9.67
N LEU A 51 1.16 -21.80 -8.66
CA LEU A 51 1.58 -21.40 -7.31
C LEU A 51 3.04 -20.97 -7.28
N ASP A 52 3.93 -21.69 -7.96
CA ASP A 52 5.35 -21.32 -8.05
C ASP A 52 5.52 -19.93 -8.67
N LEU A 53 4.85 -19.65 -9.78
CA LEU A 53 4.86 -18.32 -10.42
C LEU A 53 4.26 -17.22 -9.52
N THR A 54 3.23 -17.55 -8.75
CA THR A 54 2.63 -16.60 -7.80
C THR A 54 3.58 -16.29 -6.65
N ILE A 55 4.28 -17.30 -6.13
CA ILE A 55 5.29 -17.17 -5.08
C ILE A 55 6.45 -16.31 -5.60
N GLU A 56 6.99 -16.58 -6.78
CA GLU A 56 8.07 -15.78 -7.39
C GLU A 56 7.69 -14.30 -7.52
N GLY A 57 6.46 -14.01 -7.97
CA GLY A 57 5.97 -12.63 -8.06
C GLY A 57 5.88 -11.94 -6.70
N LEU A 58 5.39 -12.64 -5.68
CA LEU A 58 5.28 -12.12 -4.32
C LEU A 58 6.65 -11.92 -3.64
N GLU A 59 7.63 -12.78 -3.93
CA GLU A 59 9.00 -12.60 -3.45
C GLU A 59 9.62 -11.30 -3.98
N VAL A 60 9.42 -11.00 -5.26
CA VAL A 60 9.86 -9.73 -5.86
C VAL A 60 9.14 -8.56 -5.21
N GLU A 61 7.83 -8.61 -5.06
CA GLU A 61 7.03 -7.53 -4.45
C GLU A 61 7.47 -7.25 -3.00
N VAL A 62 7.70 -8.30 -2.20
CA VAL A 62 8.22 -8.14 -0.82
C VAL A 62 9.58 -7.46 -0.83
N GLN A 63 10.49 -7.87 -1.71
CA GLN A 63 11.82 -7.25 -1.84
C GLN A 63 11.73 -5.77 -2.23
N GLU A 64 10.82 -5.42 -3.16
CA GLU A 64 10.61 -4.03 -3.57
C GLU A 64 10.09 -3.17 -2.41
N PHE A 65 9.12 -3.67 -1.64
CA PHE A 65 8.62 -2.95 -0.46
C PHE A 65 9.69 -2.80 0.63
N GLU A 66 10.48 -3.83 0.89
CA GLU A 66 11.60 -3.77 1.83
C GLU A 66 12.64 -2.74 1.38
N ALA A 67 13.01 -2.73 0.10
CA ALA A 67 13.94 -1.77 -0.46
C ALA A 67 13.43 -0.32 -0.32
N VAL A 68 12.15 -0.07 -0.60
CA VAL A 68 11.54 1.25 -0.40
C VAL A 68 11.58 1.64 1.08
N LYS A 69 11.18 0.73 1.97
CA LYS A 69 11.17 0.97 3.42
C LYS A 69 12.57 1.30 3.95
N ASP A 70 13.57 0.57 3.51
CA ASP A 70 14.97 0.74 3.94
C ASP A 70 15.63 1.98 3.33
N ALA A 71 15.16 2.45 2.17
CA ALA A 71 15.63 3.68 1.54
C ALA A 71 15.08 4.94 2.22
N ILE A 72 13.90 4.88 2.84
CA ILE A 72 13.27 6.05 3.46
C ILE A 72 14.06 6.48 4.70
N ARG A 73 14.55 7.73 4.67
CA ARG A 73 15.14 8.41 5.82
C ARG A 73 14.10 9.36 6.40
N PHE A 74 13.17 8.80 7.17
CA PHE A 74 11.92 9.49 7.56
C PHE A 74 12.14 10.91 8.11
N THR A 75 13.03 11.09 9.09
CA THR A 75 13.33 12.42 9.65
C THR A 75 13.91 13.38 8.62
N GLU A 76 14.80 12.91 7.74
CA GLU A 76 15.42 13.76 6.71
C GLU A 76 14.38 14.18 5.66
N GLU A 77 13.49 13.28 5.26
CA GLU A 77 12.42 13.58 4.33
C GLU A 77 11.43 14.61 4.91
N GLN A 78 11.10 14.48 6.20
CA GLN A 78 10.25 15.47 6.89
C GLN A 78 10.88 16.87 6.91
N GLU A 79 12.18 16.96 7.19
CA GLU A 79 12.88 18.26 7.17
C GLU A 79 12.95 18.85 5.76
N LYS A 80 13.14 18.03 4.71
CA LYS A 80 13.09 18.49 3.31
C LYS A 80 11.71 19.04 2.94
N VAL A 81 10.64 18.32 3.30
CA VAL A 81 9.26 18.75 3.06
C VAL A 81 8.96 20.04 3.81
N LYS A 82 9.37 20.14 5.07
CA LYS A 82 9.22 21.35 5.88
C LYS A 82 9.94 22.55 5.25
N ALA A 83 11.21 22.40 4.89
CA ALA A 83 11.99 23.45 4.25
C ALA A 83 11.38 23.91 2.92
N TYR A 84 10.83 22.97 2.13
CA TYR A 84 10.11 23.30 0.89
C TYR A 84 8.83 24.09 1.16
N LEU A 85 8.03 23.70 2.15
CA LEU A 85 6.78 24.36 2.49
C LEU A 85 7.00 25.74 3.13
N GLU A 86 8.06 25.92 3.91
CA GLU A 86 8.47 27.23 4.43
C GLU A 86 8.84 28.21 3.31
N GLN A 87 9.44 27.72 2.21
CA GLN A 87 9.71 28.51 1.01
C GLN A 87 8.46 28.79 0.15
N ASN A 88 7.38 28.03 0.37
CA ASN A 88 6.13 28.10 -0.39
C ASN A 88 4.94 28.31 0.56
N SER A 89 4.90 29.50 1.17
CA SER A 89 3.96 29.82 2.26
C SER A 89 2.49 29.53 1.96
N HIS A 90 2.03 29.73 0.72
CA HIS A 90 0.66 29.41 0.33
C HIS A 90 0.34 27.91 0.46
N LEU A 91 1.27 27.01 0.09
CA LEU A 91 1.13 25.57 0.23
C LEU A 91 1.14 25.16 1.70
N ALA A 92 1.98 25.79 2.53
CA ALA A 92 2.02 25.54 3.96
C ALA A 92 0.68 25.90 4.64
N THR A 93 0.10 27.06 4.29
CA THR A 93 -1.21 27.47 4.80
C THR A 93 -2.31 26.50 4.35
N GLU A 94 -2.35 26.15 3.06
CA GLU A 94 -3.34 25.20 2.55
C GLU A 94 -3.24 23.82 3.20
N LEU A 95 -2.02 23.36 3.49
CA LEU A 95 -1.77 22.09 4.15
C LEU A 95 -2.31 22.10 5.58
N ILE A 96 -1.98 23.12 6.38
CA ILE A 96 -2.44 23.24 7.77
C ILE A 96 -3.98 23.32 7.82
N GLU A 97 -4.58 24.15 6.97
CA GLU A 97 -6.04 24.28 6.92
C GLU A 97 -6.73 22.97 6.48
N THR A 98 -6.07 22.16 5.65
CA THR A 98 -6.60 20.86 5.22
C THR A 98 -6.43 19.79 6.28
N SER A 99 -5.25 19.68 6.89
CA SER A 99 -4.95 18.64 7.87
C SER A 99 -5.63 18.86 9.22
N GLN A 100 -6.10 20.09 9.49
CA GLN A 100 -6.66 20.48 10.78
C GLN A 100 -5.66 20.31 11.95
N ALA A 101 -4.35 20.28 11.63
CA ALA A 101 -3.28 20.21 12.62
C ALA A 101 -3.06 21.57 13.30
N ALA A 102 -2.44 21.56 14.48
CA ALA A 102 -2.10 22.79 15.19
C ALA A 102 -1.01 23.59 14.48
N ASP A 103 -0.06 22.91 13.85
CA ASP A 103 1.04 23.53 13.11
C ASP A 103 1.54 22.67 11.94
N LEU A 104 2.46 23.25 11.16
CA LEU A 104 3.05 22.61 9.98
C LEU A 104 3.82 21.33 10.32
N ALA A 105 4.53 21.32 11.46
CA ALA A 105 5.36 20.19 11.85
C ALA A 105 4.49 18.98 12.25
N GLU A 106 3.42 19.23 13.01
CA GLU A 106 2.41 18.22 13.33
C GLU A 106 1.76 17.68 12.05
N SER A 107 1.36 18.56 11.13
CA SER A 107 0.75 18.16 9.85
C SER A 107 1.66 17.23 9.04
N ILE A 108 2.92 17.61 8.84
CA ILE A 108 3.90 16.81 8.09
C ILE A 108 4.14 15.48 8.80
N SER A 109 4.21 15.50 10.13
CA SER A 109 4.46 14.31 10.93
C SER A 109 3.33 13.29 10.84
N GLN A 110 2.08 13.74 11.00
CA GLN A 110 0.91 12.87 10.92
C GLN A 110 0.73 12.28 9.52
N ILE A 111 0.90 13.08 8.47
CA ILE A 111 0.81 12.59 7.08
C ILE A 111 1.89 11.55 6.82
N GLY A 112 3.16 11.87 7.13
CA GLY A 112 4.26 10.94 6.94
C GLY A 112 4.08 9.64 7.74
N TYR A 113 3.54 9.72 8.96
CA TYR A 113 3.23 8.53 9.75
C TYR A 113 2.25 7.59 9.02
N PHE A 114 1.16 8.13 8.47
CA PHE A 114 0.18 7.31 7.74
C PHE A 114 0.67 6.84 6.37
N GLU A 115 1.56 7.59 5.71
CA GLU A 115 2.28 7.11 4.51
C GLU A 115 3.14 5.88 4.85
N MET A 116 3.90 5.93 5.95
CA MET A 116 4.67 4.78 6.43
C MET A 116 3.78 3.60 6.83
N LYS A 117 2.64 3.86 7.49
CA LYS A 117 1.67 2.79 7.82
C LYS A 117 1.05 2.14 6.59
N THR A 118 0.89 2.90 5.51
CA THR A 118 0.39 2.36 4.23
C THR A 118 1.43 1.44 3.58
N LEU A 119 2.70 1.84 3.59
CA LEU A 119 3.81 0.99 3.13
C LEU A 119 3.92 -0.31 3.96
N GLU A 120 3.84 -0.19 5.29
CA GLU A 120 3.85 -1.35 6.19
C GLU A 120 2.68 -2.29 5.94
N PHE A 121 1.47 -1.75 5.76
CA PHE A 121 0.29 -2.55 5.42
C PHE A 121 0.47 -3.33 4.12
N GLY A 122 1.03 -2.69 3.08
CA GLY A 122 1.33 -3.35 1.80
C GLY A 122 2.34 -4.50 1.96
N LEU A 123 3.46 -4.23 2.63
CA LEU A 123 4.49 -5.22 2.92
C LEU A 123 3.96 -6.41 3.72
N ASP A 124 3.22 -6.15 4.79
CA ASP A 124 2.67 -7.21 5.64
C ASP A 124 1.60 -8.03 4.90
N SER A 125 0.81 -7.39 4.03
CA SER A 125 -0.14 -8.08 3.16
C SER A 125 0.54 -9.00 2.17
N ALA A 126 1.62 -8.54 1.51
CA ALA A 126 2.39 -9.33 0.56
C ALA A 126 3.08 -10.52 1.26
N ARG A 127 3.69 -10.29 2.43
CA ARG A 127 4.30 -11.35 3.25
C ARG A 127 3.30 -12.41 3.70
N PHE A 128 2.10 -11.98 4.12
CA PHE A 128 1.03 -12.90 4.48
C PHE A 128 0.62 -13.79 3.30
N GLN A 129 0.44 -13.19 2.11
CA GLN A 129 0.08 -13.94 0.90
C GLN A 129 1.20 -14.90 0.49
N LEU A 130 2.46 -14.48 0.54
CA LEU A 130 3.62 -15.30 0.25
C LEU A 130 3.68 -16.54 1.15
N ASP A 131 3.51 -16.36 2.46
CA ASP A 131 3.47 -17.45 3.43
C ASP A 131 2.30 -18.41 3.16
N LEU A 132 1.12 -17.87 2.90
CA LEU A 132 -0.07 -18.66 2.57
C LEU A 132 0.15 -19.54 1.33
N PHE A 133 0.62 -18.97 0.22
CA PHE A 133 0.82 -19.71 -1.02
C PHE A 133 1.96 -20.72 -0.93
N THR A 134 3.04 -20.38 -0.21
CA THR A 134 4.16 -21.30 0.04
C THR A 134 3.68 -22.55 0.79
N LYS A 135 2.90 -22.36 1.86
CA LYS A 135 2.32 -23.47 2.64
C LYS A 135 1.38 -24.32 1.80
N LEU A 136 0.52 -23.69 0.99
CA LEU A 136 -0.40 -24.42 0.13
C LEU A 136 0.34 -25.26 -0.93
N ARG A 137 1.37 -24.68 -1.57
CA ARG A 137 2.20 -25.38 -2.55
C ARG A 137 2.85 -26.62 -1.94
N GLN A 138 3.37 -26.51 -0.72
CA GLN A 138 3.95 -27.65 0.00
C GLN A 138 2.91 -28.75 0.26
N GLN A 139 1.73 -28.39 0.78
CA GLN A 139 0.65 -29.34 1.05
C GLN A 139 0.19 -30.08 -0.21
N LEU A 140 0.10 -29.39 -1.35
CA LEU A 140 -0.28 -30.02 -2.61
C LEU A 140 0.76 -31.02 -3.11
N ALA A 141 2.05 -30.70 -2.97
CA ALA A 141 3.15 -31.57 -3.36
C ALA A 141 3.26 -32.82 -2.46
N GLU A 142 2.99 -32.70 -1.16
CA GLU A 142 2.96 -33.84 -0.24
C GLU A 142 1.84 -34.82 -0.58
N ASN A 143 0.64 -34.30 -0.84
CA ASN A 143 -0.52 -35.09 -1.29
C ASN A 143 -0.36 -35.75 -2.67
N GLU A 144 0.69 -35.43 -3.44
CA GLU A 144 1.01 -36.11 -4.71
C GLU A 144 1.90 -37.34 -4.51
N LYS A 145 2.68 -37.39 -3.41
CA LYS A 145 3.55 -38.54 -3.12
C LYS A 145 2.80 -39.72 -2.51
N GLU A 146 1.59 -39.48 -2.00
CA GLU A 146 0.76 -40.48 -1.31
C GLU A 146 -0.31 -41.14 -2.20
N GLY A 147 -0.50 -40.67 -3.45
CA GLY A 147 -1.49 -41.19 -4.40
C GLY A 147 -0.86 -41.76 -5.66
#